data_AF-A0A7S0JDR5-F1
#
_entry.id   AF-A0A7S0JDR5-F1
#
_cell.length_a   1.000
_cell.length_b   1.000
_cell.length_c   1.000
_cell.angle_alpha   90.00
_cell.angle_beta   90.00
_cell.angle_gamma   90.00
#
_symmetry.space_group_name_H-M   'P 1'
#
loop_
_entity.id
_entity.type
_entity.pdbx_description
1 polymer ?
#
loop_
_entity_poly.entity_id
_entity_poly.type
_entity_poly.pdbx_seq_one_letter_code
_entity_poly.pdbx_strand_id
1 'polypeptide(L)'
;ISSSAKLNASSATGRFGLGFNAVYHFTDVPSFVSGEHVVFFDPHAHFLPGATLQNPGLKLKFAGANFVEQFPDQFGPYRLFGCDMRSNYPATLFRFPLRTAGTAASSELRRDEYGRGAVRELLDTLHD
;
A
#
# COMPACT_ATOMS: atom_id res chain seq x y z
N ILE A 1 7.34 -8.81 -1.16
CA ILE A 1 6.90 -10.06 -1.84
C ILE A 1 8.01 -10.50 -2.81
N SER A 2 8.87 -11.41 -2.38
CA SER A 2 9.86 -12.07 -3.23
C SER A 2 9.74 -13.57 -3.00
N SER A 3 9.75 -14.36 -4.06
CA SER A 3 9.74 -15.83 -3.98
C SER A 3 11.08 -16.33 -3.40
N SER A 4 11.01 -17.24 -2.41
CA SER A 4 12.09 -17.72 -1.54
C SER A 4 13.35 -18.33 -2.18
N ALA A 5 13.50 -18.32 -3.50
CA ALA A 5 14.66 -18.87 -4.20
C ALA A 5 15.82 -17.87 -4.41
N LYS A 6 15.69 -16.60 -4.00
CA LYS A 6 16.68 -15.55 -4.31
C LYS A 6 17.08 -14.66 -3.13
N LEU A 7 17.17 -15.25 -1.93
CA LEU A 7 17.55 -14.54 -0.70
C LEU A 7 18.96 -13.89 -0.75
N ASN A 8 19.80 -14.22 -1.74
CA ASN A 8 21.15 -13.68 -1.89
C ASN A 8 21.29 -12.57 -2.94
N ALA A 9 20.20 -12.09 -3.53
CA ALA A 9 20.22 -10.90 -4.39
C ALA A 9 19.42 -9.80 -3.71
N SER A 10 20.11 -8.74 -3.28
CA SER A 10 19.57 -7.49 -2.72
C SER A 10 18.62 -6.71 -3.66
N SER A 11 18.17 -7.33 -4.75
CA SER A 11 17.38 -6.75 -5.83
C SER A 11 16.37 -7.72 -6.46
N ALA A 12 15.93 -8.74 -5.72
CA ALA A 12 14.90 -9.66 -6.21
C ALA A 12 13.50 -9.01 -6.17
N THR A 13 13.18 -8.26 -7.23
CA THR A 13 11.86 -7.66 -7.48
C THR A 13 10.77 -8.73 -7.43
N GLY A 14 9.69 -8.46 -6.69
CA GLY A 14 8.49 -9.29 -6.71
C GLY A 14 7.85 -9.38 -8.09
N ARG A 15 6.83 -10.25 -8.22
CA ARG A 15 6.08 -10.49 -9.46
C ARG A 15 5.42 -9.23 -10.07
N PHE A 16 5.37 -8.11 -9.33
CA PHE A 16 4.69 -6.87 -9.71
C PHE A 16 5.57 -5.84 -10.45
N GLY A 17 6.79 -6.24 -10.85
CA GLY A 17 7.65 -5.44 -11.73
C GLY A 17 8.28 -4.23 -11.04
N LEU A 18 9.34 -3.68 -11.65
CA LEU A 18 10.09 -2.56 -11.11
C LEU A 18 9.25 -1.27 -11.01
N GLY A 19 8.25 -1.11 -11.89
CA GLY A 19 7.41 0.09 -11.96
C GLY A 19 6.57 0.32 -10.70
N PHE A 20 6.04 -0.73 -10.07
CA PHE A 20 5.27 -0.56 -8.84
C PHE A 20 6.15 -0.12 -7.66
N ASN A 21 7.44 -0.46 -7.65
CA ASN A 21 8.34 -0.05 -6.56
C ASN A 21 8.53 1.47 -6.50
N ALA A 22 8.25 2.21 -7.58
CA ALA A 22 8.35 3.68 -7.58
C ALA A 22 7.42 4.34 -6.55
N VAL A 23 6.31 3.69 -6.15
CA VAL A 23 5.40 4.24 -5.14
C VAL A 23 6.08 4.42 -3.78
N TYR A 24 7.13 3.63 -3.49
CA TYR A 24 7.86 3.74 -2.22
C TYR A 24 8.63 5.06 -2.08
N HIS A 25 8.76 5.85 -3.14
CA HIS A 25 9.25 7.23 -3.04
C HIS A 25 8.38 8.10 -2.13
N PHE A 26 7.07 7.82 -2.02
CA PHE A 26 6.15 8.66 -1.26
C PHE A 26 5.26 7.92 -0.26
N THR A 27 5.27 6.58 -0.20
CA THR A 27 4.52 5.80 0.79
C THR A 27 5.34 4.63 1.33
N ASP A 28 5.12 4.22 2.58
CA ASP A 28 5.71 3.01 3.16
C ASP A 28 4.78 1.80 3.05
N VAL A 29 3.47 2.05 3.11
CA VAL A 29 2.44 1.00 3.11
C VAL A 29 1.44 1.22 1.97
N PRO A 30 1.84 0.99 0.70
CA PRO A 30 0.91 1.08 -0.41
C PRO A 30 -0.16 -0.02 -0.26
N SER A 31 -1.34 0.27 -0.77
CA SER A 31 -2.45 -0.68 -0.74
C SER A 31 -3.35 -0.53 -1.95
N PHE A 32 -4.12 -1.56 -2.26
CA PHE A 32 -5.18 -1.46 -3.24
C PHE A 32 -6.38 -2.33 -2.90
N VAL A 33 -7.52 -1.95 -3.46
CA VAL A 33 -8.75 -2.74 -3.52
C VAL A 33 -8.96 -3.18 -4.96
N SER A 34 -9.25 -4.46 -5.18
CA SER A 34 -9.63 -4.99 -6.49
C SER A 34 -10.53 -6.21 -6.33
N GLY A 35 -11.69 -6.20 -6.99
CA GLY A 35 -12.73 -7.19 -6.78
C GLY A 35 -13.19 -7.23 -5.32
N GLU A 36 -13.12 -8.40 -4.70
CA GLU A 36 -13.55 -8.63 -3.30
C GLU A 36 -12.42 -8.49 -2.27
N HIS A 37 -11.23 -8.04 -2.69
CA HIS A 37 -10.04 -8.05 -1.83
C HIS A 37 -9.43 -6.68 -1.64
N VAL A 38 -8.90 -6.47 -0.44
CA VAL A 38 -7.96 -5.40 -0.13
C VAL A 38 -6.60 -6.02 0.16
N VAL A 39 -5.55 -5.42 -0.40
CA VAL A 39 -4.16 -5.84 -0.26
C VAL A 39 -3.35 -4.67 0.25
N PHE A 40 -2.58 -4.92 1.31
CA PHE A 40 -1.62 -3.98 1.89
C PHE A 40 -0.22 -4.56 1.74
N PHE A 41 0.75 -3.72 1.38
CA PHE A 41 2.16 -4.10 1.31
C PHE A 41 2.91 -3.41 2.44
N ASP A 42 3.65 -4.17 3.23
CA ASP A 42 4.42 -3.66 4.35
C ASP A 42 5.81 -4.31 4.30
N PRO A 43 6.74 -3.79 3.48
CA PRO A 43 8.03 -4.44 3.17
C PRO A 43 8.90 -4.70 4.40
N HIS A 44 8.74 -3.89 5.46
CA HIS A 44 9.49 -4.01 6.71
C HIS A 44 8.67 -4.66 7.84
N ALA A 45 7.41 -5.03 7.58
CA ALA A 45 6.53 -5.70 8.54
C ALA A 45 6.37 -4.95 9.88
N HIS A 46 6.26 -3.61 9.83
CA HIS A 46 6.15 -2.77 11.02
C HIS A 46 4.72 -2.33 11.34
N PHE A 47 3.82 -2.34 10.36
CA PHE A 47 2.51 -1.69 10.45
C PHE A 47 1.34 -2.68 10.49
N LEU A 48 1.49 -3.85 9.86
CA LEU A 48 0.37 -4.78 9.70
C LEU A 48 0.42 -5.94 10.70
N PRO A 49 -0.73 -6.30 11.32
CA PRO A 49 -0.79 -7.43 12.23
C PRO A 49 -0.48 -8.74 11.51
N GLY A 50 0.45 -9.53 12.07
CA GLY A 50 0.85 -10.83 11.52
C GLY A 50 1.71 -10.77 10.26
N ALA A 51 2.07 -9.58 9.76
CA ALA A 51 3.06 -9.46 8.70
C ALA A 51 4.45 -9.87 9.23
N THR A 52 5.24 -10.49 8.36
CA THR A 52 6.63 -10.85 8.65
C THR A 52 7.51 -10.49 7.45
N LEU A 53 8.84 -10.45 7.62
CA LEU A 53 9.74 -10.21 6.50
C LEU A 53 9.61 -11.27 5.38
N GLN A 54 9.17 -12.49 5.72
CA GLN A 54 8.89 -13.54 4.74
C GLN A 54 7.54 -13.34 4.02
N ASN A 55 6.54 -12.81 4.73
CA ASN A 55 5.23 -12.47 4.19
C ASN A 55 4.90 -10.99 4.45
N PRO A 56 5.57 -10.06 3.75
CA PRO A 56 5.47 -8.62 4.04
C PRO A 56 4.21 -8.03 3.39
N GLY A 57 3.11 -8.07 4.12
CA GLY A 57 1.81 -7.54 3.67
C GLY A 57 0.63 -8.29 4.28
N LEU A 58 -0.58 -7.88 3.86
CA LEU A 58 -1.83 -8.48 4.29
C LEU A 58 -2.82 -8.47 3.13
N LYS A 59 -3.47 -9.61 2.86
CA LYS A 59 -4.57 -9.70 1.89
C LYS A 59 -5.82 -10.16 2.63
N LEU A 60 -6.88 -9.37 2.55
CA LEU A 60 -8.16 -9.66 3.17
C LEU A 60 -9.25 -9.72 2.11
N LYS A 61 -10.12 -10.73 2.20
CA LYS A 61 -11.40 -10.73 1.49
C LYS A 61 -12.40 -9.93 2.33
N PHE A 62 -12.87 -8.80 1.84
CA PHE A 62 -13.79 -7.93 2.59
C PHE A 62 -15.26 -8.22 2.27
N ALA A 63 -15.56 -8.81 1.12
CA ALA A 63 -16.92 -9.15 0.75
C ALA A 63 -17.51 -10.20 1.73
N GLY A 64 -18.58 -9.83 2.43
CA GLY A 64 -19.21 -10.65 3.47
C GLY A 64 -18.44 -10.72 4.80
N ALA A 65 -17.40 -9.90 4.99
CA ALA A 65 -16.64 -9.87 6.24
C ALA A 65 -17.15 -8.79 7.21
N ASN A 66 -17.03 -9.05 8.51
CA ASN A 66 -17.44 -8.12 9.57
C ASN A 66 -16.33 -7.14 10.00
N PHE A 67 -15.07 -7.41 9.66
CA PHE A 67 -13.95 -6.58 10.10
C PHE A 67 -14.01 -5.13 9.58
N VAL A 68 -14.69 -4.90 8.46
CA VAL A 68 -14.87 -3.56 7.90
C VAL A 68 -15.66 -2.67 8.85
N GLU A 69 -16.61 -3.25 9.57
CA GLU A 69 -17.43 -2.56 10.57
C GLU A 69 -16.75 -2.50 11.94
N GLN A 70 -15.89 -3.48 12.26
CA GLN A 70 -15.10 -3.49 13.49
C GLN A 70 -13.95 -2.46 13.47
N PHE A 71 -13.38 -2.19 12.30
CA PHE A 71 -12.25 -1.25 12.12
C PHE A 71 -12.61 -0.14 11.12
N PRO A 72 -13.62 0.69 11.42
CA PRO A 72 -14.16 1.66 10.45
C PRO A 72 -13.11 2.71 10.03
N ASP A 73 -12.19 3.09 10.91
CA ASP A 73 -11.13 4.06 10.59
C ASP A 73 -10.10 3.51 9.60
N GLN A 74 -9.83 2.21 9.66
CA GLN A 74 -8.90 1.54 8.73
C GLN A 74 -9.49 1.45 7.32
N PHE A 75 -10.78 1.14 7.21
CA PHE A 75 -11.42 0.83 5.92
C PHE A 75 -12.27 1.96 5.33
N GLY A 76 -12.69 2.92 6.14
CA GLY A 76 -13.42 4.12 5.72
C GLY A 76 -12.76 4.87 4.56
N PRO A 77 -11.42 5.06 4.54
CA PRO A 77 -10.76 5.77 3.45
C PRO A 77 -10.80 5.08 2.07
N TYR A 78 -11.26 3.83 1.99
CA TYR A 78 -11.47 3.11 0.72
C TYR A 78 -12.90 3.25 0.20
N ARG A 79 -13.83 3.86 0.97
CA ARG A 79 -15.21 4.10 0.55
C ARG A 79 -15.33 5.28 -0.42
N LEU A 80 -14.60 5.20 -1.53
CA LEU A 80 -14.47 6.22 -2.56
C LEU A 80 -14.69 5.58 -3.93
N PHE A 81 -15.05 6.40 -4.92
CA PHE A 81 -15.21 5.96 -6.32
C PHE A 81 -16.19 4.79 -6.51
N GLY A 82 -17.21 4.68 -5.65
CA GLY A 82 -18.20 3.60 -5.69
C GLY A 82 -17.76 2.29 -5.02
N CYS A 83 -16.56 2.24 -4.42
CA CYS A 83 -16.19 1.14 -3.53
C CYS A 83 -16.95 1.30 -2.20
N ASP A 84 -17.70 0.29 -1.79
CA ASP A 84 -18.46 0.28 -0.52
C ASP A 84 -17.74 -0.48 0.60
N MET A 85 -16.64 -1.19 0.28
CA MET A 85 -15.96 -2.14 1.14
C MET A 85 -16.89 -3.23 1.71
N ARG A 86 -17.92 -3.63 0.96
CA ARG A 86 -18.89 -4.67 1.35
C ARG A 86 -19.12 -5.70 0.26
N SER A 87 -19.05 -5.30 -1.01
CA SER A 87 -19.34 -6.14 -2.18
C SER A 87 -18.22 -6.07 -3.21
N ASN A 88 -18.25 -6.92 -4.23
CA ASN A 88 -17.23 -6.92 -5.29
C ASN A 88 -17.10 -5.53 -5.93
N TYR A 89 -15.90 -4.94 -5.87
CA TYR A 89 -15.59 -3.67 -6.51
C TYR A 89 -15.15 -3.91 -7.97
N PRO A 90 -15.91 -3.47 -8.99
CA PRO A 90 -15.65 -3.76 -10.41
C PRO A 90 -14.54 -2.87 -11.01
N ALA A 91 -13.58 -2.44 -10.20
CA ALA A 91 -12.43 -1.63 -10.59
C ALA A 91 -11.26 -1.89 -9.62
N THR A 92 -10.17 -1.15 -9.81
CA THR A 92 -9.02 -1.18 -8.90
C THR A 92 -8.80 0.20 -8.30
N LEU A 93 -8.78 0.30 -6.97
CA LEU A 93 -8.51 1.53 -6.22
C LEU A 93 -7.15 1.40 -5.54
N PHE A 94 -6.18 2.20 -5.95
CA PHE A 94 -4.91 2.33 -5.24
C PHE A 94 -4.99 3.41 -4.17
N ARG A 95 -4.38 3.15 -3.02
CA ARG A 95 -4.22 4.12 -1.93
C ARG A 95 -2.77 4.12 -1.48
N PHE A 96 -2.18 5.31 -1.52
CA PHE A 96 -0.80 5.57 -1.11
C PHE A 96 -0.80 6.64 -0.01
N PRO A 97 -0.86 6.23 1.28
CA PRO A 97 -0.71 7.16 2.38
C PRO A 97 0.65 7.85 2.29
N LEU A 98 0.65 9.17 2.21
CA LEU A 98 1.89 9.92 2.05
C LEU A 98 2.76 9.80 3.29
N ARG A 99 4.06 9.64 3.10
CA ARG A 99 5.05 9.62 4.17
C ARG A 99 5.05 10.97 4.88
N THR A 100 4.71 10.94 6.16
CA THR A 100 4.82 12.08 7.08
C THR A 100 6.22 12.15 7.69
N ALA A 101 6.61 13.29 8.26
CA ALA A 101 7.85 13.41 9.04
C ALA A 101 8.00 12.31 10.12
N GLY A 102 6.92 11.96 10.81
CA GLY A 102 6.93 10.93 11.84
C GLY A 102 7.24 9.54 11.28
N THR A 103 6.56 9.15 10.20
CA THR A 103 6.83 7.88 9.51
C THR A 103 8.20 7.84 8.82
N ALA A 104 8.70 9.00 8.36
CA ALA A 104 10.00 9.10 7.70
C ALA A 104 11.16 8.86 8.66
N ALA A 105 11.04 9.30 9.92
CA ALA A 105 12.07 9.09 10.94
C ALA A 105 12.39 7.61 11.20
N SER A 106 11.39 6.73 11.05
CA SER A 106 11.53 5.28 11.23
C SER A 106 11.52 4.49 9.92
N SER A 107 11.46 5.14 8.76
CA SER A 107 11.41 4.47 7.47
C SER A 107 12.80 4.01 7.03
N GLU A 108 12.90 2.75 6.64
CA GLU A 108 14.07 2.16 5.99
C GLU A 108 14.07 2.36 4.46
N LEU A 109 12.96 2.89 3.92
CA LEU A 109 12.81 3.16 2.48
C LEU A 109 13.32 4.56 2.12
N ARG A 110 12.88 5.59 2.86
CA ARG A 110 13.30 6.99 2.69
C ARG A 110 13.06 7.82 3.96
N ARG A 111 13.98 8.73 4.27
CA ARG A 111 13.93 9.59 5.47
C ARG A 111 13.29 10.96 5.27
N ASP A 112 12.83 11.26 4.06
CA ASP A 112 12.18 12.52 3.72
C ASP A 112 10.66 12.34 3.69
N GLU A 113 9.92 13.32 4.22
CA GLU A 113 8.47 13.35 4.07
C GLU A 113 8.05 13.65 2.62
N TYR A 114 6.83 13.27 2.27
CA TYR A 114 6.24 13.57 0.98
C TYR A 114 4.98 14.41 1.17
N GLY A 115 5.18 15.72 1.19
CA GLY A 115 4.12 16.68 1.47
C GLY A 115 3.24 17.03 0.27
N ARG A 116 2.19 17.83 0.53
CA ARG A 116 1.26 18.33 -0.49
C ARG A 116 1.96 19.06 -1.65
N GLY A 117 3.01 19.82 -1.38
CA GLY A 117 3.76 20.54 -2.41
C GLY A 117 4.37 19.59 -3.45
N ALA A 118 5.06 18.55 -2.99
CA ALA A 118 5.67 17.53 -3.84
C ALA A 118 4.62 16.75 -4.66
N VAL A 119 3.45 16.47 -4.08
CA VAL A 119 2.34 15.85 -4.84
C VAL A 119 1.86 16.75 -5.97
N ARG A 120 1.76 18.06 -5.74
CA ARG A 120 1.31 19.00 -6.79
C ARG A 120 2.33 19.06 -7.91
N GLU A 121 3.61 19.20 -7.59
CA GLU A 121 4.70 19.17 -8.57
C GLU A 121 4.68 17.87 -9.39
N LEU A 122 4.52 16.71 -8.75
CA LEU A 122 4.38 15.43 -9.44
C LEU A 122 3.19 15.44 -10.42
N LEU A 123 2.03 15.93 -9.99
CA LEU A 123 0.86 16.01 -10.86
C LEU A 123 1.11 16.96 -12.03
N ASP A 124 1.72 18.12 -11.78
CA ASP A 124 2.03 19.09 -12.83
C ASP A 124 2.95 18.46 -13.90
N THR A 125 3.96 17.66 -13.50
CA THR A 125 4.85 16.96 -14.45
C THR A 125 4.16 15.88 -15.31
N LEU A 126 2.96 15.42 -14.93
CA LEU A 126 2.20 14.41 -15.69
C LEU A 126 1.27 15.03 -16.73
N HIS A 127 1.06 16.35 -16.66
CA HIS A 127 0.18 17.09 -17.56
C HIS A 127 0.94 17.73 -18.75
N ASP A 128 2.27 17.70 -18.73
CA ASP A 128 3.17 18.07 -19.84
C ASP A 128 3.42 16.89 -20.80
#